data_AF-A0A434QQ63-F1
#
_entry.id   AF-A0A434QQ63-F1
#
_cell.length_a   1.000
_cell.length_b   1.000
_cell.length_c   1.000
_cell.angle_alpha   90.00
_cell.angle_beta   90.00
_cell.angle_gamma   90.00
#
_symmetry.space_group_name_H-M   'P 1'
#
loop_
_entity.id
_entity.type
_entity.pdbx_description
1 polymer ?
#
loop_
_entity_poly.entity_id
_entity_poly.type
_entity_poly.pdbx_seq_one_letter_code
_entity_poly.pdbx_strand_id
1 'polypeptide(L)'
;VMNTPFGNSITTAEHAVAMIFALARQIPEANASTHAGKWEKNRFMGVEITGKTLGVIGCGNIGSIVATRGVGLKMHVVAFDPFLSDSRAEELGVEKVELDELFARADFITLHTPLTDKTRNIIDAAAIAKMKD
;
A
#
# COMPACT_ATOMS: atom_id res chain seq x y z
N VAL A 1 -4.42 -31.37 1.75
CA VAL A 1 -3.39 -30.30 1.79
C VAL A 1 -3.68 -29.44 3.01
N MET A 2 -2.66 -29.07 3.81
CA MET A 2 -2.79 -28.24 5.02
C MET A 2 -1.92 -26.98 4.87
N ASN A 3 -2.40 -25.83 5.36
CA ASN A 3 -1.66 -24.56 5.40
C ASN A 3 -1.85 -23.84 6.74
N THR A 4 -1.10 -22.76 6.97
CA THR A 4 -1.15 -21.91 8.18
C THR A 4 -1.56 -20.47 7.82
N PRO A 5 -2.84 -20.22 7.48
CA PRO A 5 -3.32 -19.02 6.78
C PRO A 5 -3.15 -17.68 7.53
N PHE A 6 -2.59 -17.69 8.74
CA PHE A 6 -2.35 -16.49 9.56
C PHE A 6 -0.89 -16.32 10.00
N GLY A 7 -0.04 -17.35 9.82
CA GLY A 7 1.28 -17.40 10.44
C GLY A 7 2.26 -16.31 9.98
N ASN A 8 2.01 -15.71 8.81
CA ASN A 8 2.86 -14.68 8.21
C ASN A 8 2.18 -13.32 8.06
N SER A 9 0.94 -13.13 8.52
CA SER A 9 0.16 -11.91 8.24
C SER A 9 0.89 -10.63 8.68
N ILE A 10 1.47 -10.64 9.89
CA ILE A 10 2.19 -9.50 10.46
C ILE A 10 3.46 -9.22 9.65
N THR A 11 4.29 -10.23 9.40
CA THR A 11 5.55 -10.11 8.66
C THR A 11 5.31 -9.63 7.23
N THR A 12 4.28 -10.14 6.55
CA THR A 12 3.93 -9.66 5.20
C THR A 12 3.48 -8.20 5.22
N ALA A 13 2.67 -7.81 6.21
CA ALA A 13 2.24 -6.42 6.36
C ALA A 13 3.42 -5.48 6.71
N GLU A 14 4.39 -5.93 7.51
CA GLU A 14 5.62 -5.15 7.80
C GLU A 14 6.44 -4.96 6.54
N HIS A 15 6.59 -6.03 5.76
CA HIS A 15 7.32 -5.96 4.51
C HIS A 15 6.64 -5.02 3.49
N ALA A 16 5.31 -5.03 3.40
CA ALA A 16 4.58 -4.08 2.56
C ALA A 16 4.83 -2.62 2.97
N VAL A 17 4.79 -2.32 4.27
CA VAL A 17 5.13 -0.97 4.78
C VAL A 17 6.59 -0.61 4.52
N ALA A 18 7.52 -1.56 4.66
CA ALA A 18 8.92 -1.35 4.31
C ALA A 18 9.10 -1.02 2.82
N MET A 19 8.34 -1.66 1.93
CA MET A 19 8.35 -1.36 0.49
C MET A 19 7.81 0.05 0.18
N ILE A 20 6.79 0.53 0.91
CA ILE A 20 6.31 1.91 0.79
C ILE A 20 7.45 2.89 1.10
N PHE A 21 8.20 2.68 2.20
CA PHE A 21 9.35 3.52 2.52
C PHE A 21 10.50 3.40 1.53
N ALA A 22 10.77 2.18 1.04
CA ALA A 22 11.82 1.94 0.06
C ALA A 22 11.56 2.72 -1.23
N LEU A 23 10.30 2.73 -1.71
CA LEU A 23 9.86 3.51 -2.86
C LEU A 23 9.91 5.01 -2.58
N ALA A 24 9.32 5.46 -1.47
CA ALA A 24 9.25 6.88 -1.13
C ALA A 24 10.63 7.51 -0.95
N ARG A 25 11.65 6.73 -0.53
CA ARG A 25 12.99 7.24 -0.19
C ARG A 25 14.11 6.73 -1.09
N GLN A 26 13.78 5.97 -2.15
CA GLN A 26 14.74 5.43 -3.13
C GLN A 26 15.90 4.70 -2.45
N ILE A 27 15.58 3.91 -1.41
CA ILE A 27 16.58 3.33 -0.51
C ILE A 27 17.55 2.41 -1.28
N PRO A 28 17.08 1.48 -2.14
CA PRO A 28 17.99 0.60 -2.88
C PRO A 28 18.95 1.36 -3.80
N GLU A 29 18.47 2.40 -4.49
CA GLU A 29 19.26 3.21 -5.42
C GLU A 29 20.29 4.07 -4.69
N ALA A 30 19.89 4.71 -3.59
CA ALA A 30 20.78 5.50 -2.74
C ALA A 30 21.86 4.61 -2.10
N ASN A 31 21.48 3.39 -1.68
CA ASN A 31 22.40 2.39 -1.15
C ASN A 31 23.45 2.00 -2.20
N ALA A 32 23.03 1.66 -3.42
CA ALA A 32 23.95 1.31 -4.51
C ALA A 32 24.89 2.47 -4.88
N SER A 33 24.38 3.70 -4.94
CA SER A 33 25.19 4.90 -5.23
C SER A 33 26.26 5.15 -4.17
N THR A 34 25.90 5.01 -2.88
CA THR A 34 26.84 5.18 -1.76
C THR A 34 27.93 4.10 -1.77
N HIS A 35 27.57 2.84 -2.04
CA HIS A 35 28.54 1.75 -2.18
C HIS A 35 29.50 1.95 -3.37
N ALA A 36 29.07 2.68 -4.41
CA ALA A 36 29.92 3.10 -5.52
C ALA A 36 30.81 4.32 -5.19
N GLY A 37 30.85 4.77 -3.93
CA GLY A 37 31.66 5.89 -3.47
C GLY A 37 31.11 7.27 -3.83
N LYS A 38 29.84 7.36 -4.25
CA LYS A 38 29.20 8.63 -4.63
C LYS A 38 28.42 9.23 -3.47
N TRP A 39 28.24 10.55 -3.50
CA TRP A 39 27.42 11.29 -2.52
C TRP A 39 26.41 12.20 -3.23
N GLU A 40 25.35 11.59 -3.76
CA GLU A 40 24.39 12.24 -4.66
C GLU A 40 23.14 12.75 -3.90
N LYS A 41 23.33 13.52 -2.81
CA LYS A 41 22.23 13.98 -1.93
C LYS A 41 21.05 14.58 -2.71
N ASN A 42 21.32 15.44 -3.69
CA ASN A 42 20.29 16.15 -4.46
C ASN A 42 19.52 15.24 -5.43
N ARG A 43 20.09 14.08 -5.78
CA ARG A 43 19.46 13.11 -6.68
C ARG A 43 18.35 12.33 -5.99
N PHE A 44 18.47 12.10 -4.70
CA PHE A 44 17.55 11.27 -3.90
C PHE A 44 16.61 12.10 -3.03
N MET A 45 15.96 13.09 -3.67
CA MET A 45 14.88 13.88 -3.07
C MET A 45 13.59 13.04 -3.12
N GLY A 46 13.42 12.19 -2.10
CA GLY A 46 12.24 11.33 -1.98
C GLY A 46 10.95 12.10 -1.65
N VAL A 47 9.89 11.34 -1.35
CA VAL A 47 8.57 11.84 -0.98
C VAL A 47 8.31 11.61 0.51
N GLU A 48 7.75 12.62 1.18
CA GLU A 48 7.22 12.47 2.54
C GLU A 48 5.84 11.80 2.49
N ILE A 49 5.64 10.74 3.26
CA ILE A 49 4.39 9.97 3.28
C ILE A 49 3.33 10.53 4.22
N THR A 50 3.72 11.33 5.21
CA THR A 50 2.79 11.97 6.14
C THR A 50 1.78 12.83 5.37
N GLY A 51 0.49 12.65 5.65
CA GLY A 51 -0.60 13.36 4.96
C GLY A 51 -0.83 12.92 3.51
N LYS A 52 -0.10 11.94 2.98
CA LYS A 52 -0.40 11.32 1.68
C LYS A 52 -1.50 10.29 1.81
N THR A 53 -2.14 9.96 0.69
CA THR A 53 -3.22 8.98 0.63
C THR A 53 -2.67 7.59 0.32
N LEU A 54 -2.96 6.62 1.19
CA LEU A 54 -2.68 5.19 0.96
C LEU A 54 -3.98 4.48 0.54
N GLY A 55 -4.00 3.96 -0.69
CA GLY A 55 -5.04 3.08 -1.19
C GLY A 55 -4.75 1.62 -0.86
N VAL A 56 -5.61 0.97 -0.08
CA VAL A 56 -5.51 -0.45 0.29
C VAL A 56 -6.56 -1.26 -0.47
N ILE A 57 -6.13 -2.12 -1.39
CA ILE A 57 -7.02 -3.02 -2.14
C ILE A 57 -6.98 -4.39 -1.46
N GLY A 58 -8.10 -4.78 -0.85
CA GLY A 58 -8.21 -5.97 0.00
C GLY A 58 -7.88 -5.65 1.46
N CYS A 59 -8.87 -5.73 2.33
CA CYS A 59 -8.80 -5.40 3.75
C CYS A 59 -8.95 -6.64 4.66
N GLY A 60 -8.49 -7.80 4.19
CA GLY A 60 -8.38 -9.02 4.99
C GLY A 60 -7.25 -8.96 6.04
N ASN A 61 -6.76 -10.12 6.48
CA ASN A 61 -5.78 -10.23 7.57
C ASN A 61 -4.55 -9.32 7.41
N ILE A 62 -3.96 -9.27 6.20
CA ILE A 62 -2.75 -8.47 5.92
C ILE A 62 -3.13 -7.01 5.68
N GLY A 63 -4.10 -6.76 4.79
CA GLY A 63 -4.50 -5.41 4.41
C GLY A 63 -4.99 -4.56 5.57
N SER A 64 -5.75 -5.14 6.51
CA SER A 64 -6.16 -4.46 7.76
C SER A 64 -4.97 -4.02 8.62
N ILE A 65 -3.89 -4.80 8.67
CA ILE A 65 -2.69 -4.45 9.44
C ILE A 65 -1.89 -3.35 8.72
N VAL A 66 -1.77 -3.43 7.40
CA VAL A 66 -1.12 -2.36 6.60
C VAL A 66 -1.91 -1.05 6.74
N ALA A 67 -3.24 -1.13 6.68
CA ALA A 67 -4.12 0.02 6.82
C ALA A 67 -3.96 0.73 8.17
N THR A 68 -4.02 -0.02 9.28
CA THR A 68 -3.82 0.56 10.63
C THR A 68 -2.40 1.15 10.82
N ARG A 69 -1.38 0.54 10.23
CA ARG A 69 -0.02 1.10 10.21
C ARG A 69 0.06 2.37 9.39
N GLY A 70 -0.62 2.45 8.24
CA GLY A 70 -0.74 3.67 7.43
C GLY A 70 -1.38 4.82 8.22
N VAL A 71 -2.48 4.55 8.95
CA VAL A 71 -3.10 5.52 9.87
C VAL A 71 -2.11 5.94 10.97
N GLY A 72 -1.38 4.99 11.56
CA GLY A 72 -0.34 5.27 12.55
C GLY A 72 0.78 6.16 12.02
N LEU A 73 1.15 5.99 10.76
CA LEU A 73 2.10 6.82 10.00
C LEU A 73 1.49 8.15 9.52
N LYS A 74 0.27 8.47 9.94
CA LYS A 74 -0.45 9.72 9.61
C LYS A 74 -0.71 9.89 8.12
N MET A 75 -0.92 8.79 7.40
CA MET A 75 -1.47 8.79 6.04
C MET A 75 -3.00 8.88 6.09
N HIS A 76 -3.62 9.40 5.04
CA HIS A 76 -5.05 9.23 4.80
C HIS A 76 -5.27 7.87 4.16
N VAL A 77 -5.97 6.95 4.83
CA VAL A 77 -6.12 5.58 4.33
C VAL A 77 -7.51 5.39 3.74
N VAL A 78 -7.55 5.06 2.45
CA VAL A 78 -8.77 4.65 1.74
C VAL A 78 -8.67 3.17 1.39
N ALA A 79 -9.75 2.42 1.54
CA ALA A 79 -9.75 0.98 1.38
C ALA A 79 -10.89 0.51 0.48
N PHE A 80 -10.56 -0.38 -0.46
CA PHE A 80 -11.54 -1.12 -1.24
C PHE A 80 -11.47 -2.60 -0.86
N ASP A 81 -12.58 -3.14 -0.38
CA ASP A 81 -12.80 -4.58 -0.21
C ASP A 81 -14.32 -4.86 -0.25
N PRO A 82 -14.81 -5.72 -1.17
CA PRO A 82 -16.23 -6.04 -1.27
C PRO A 82 -16.86 -6.60 0.01
N PHE A 83 -16.04 -7.11 0.93
CA PHE A 83 -16.48 -7.74 2.18
C PHE A 83 -16.19 -6.89 3.43
N LEU A 84 -15.61 -5.69 3.27
CA LEU A 84 -15.39 -4.77 4.38
C LEU A 84 -16.72 -4.11 4.77
N SER A 85 -17.15 -4.29 6.02
CA SER A 85 -18.29 -3.55 6.57
C SER A 85 -17.89 -2.13 6.94
N ASP A 86 -18.85 -1.21 6.94
CA ASP A 86 -18.59 0.19 7.28
C ASP A 86 -18.15 0.31 8.75
N SER A 87 -18.75 -0.48 9.65
CA SER A 87 -18.33 -0.56 11.06
C SER A 87 -16.87 -1.00 11.21
N ARG A 88 -16.40 -1.94 10.39
CA ARG A 88 -15.01 -2.41 10.45
C ARG A 88 -14.05 -1.37 9.86
N ALA A 89 -14.47 -0.64 8.84
CA ALA A 89 -13.69 0.48 8.30
C ALA A 89 -13.50 1.58 9.37
N GLU A 90 -14.57 1.94 10.08
CA GLU A 90 -14.52 2.88 11.21
C GLU A 90 -13.57 2.41 12.32
N GLU A 91 -13.66 1.14 12.74
CA GLU A 91 -12.75 0.56 13.75
C GLU A 91 -11.27 0.64 13.34
N LEU A 92 -10.97 0.47 12.05
CA LEU A 92 -9.62 0.55 11.50
C LEU A 92 -9.15 2.00 11.31
N GLY A 93 -10.05 2.98 11.40
CA GLY A 93 -9.78 4.38 11.13
C GLY A 93 -9.54 4.67 9.64
N VAL A 94 -10.21 3.94 8.76
CA VAL A 94 -10.07 4.06 7.30
C VAL A 94 -11.37 4.41 6.63
N GLU A 95 -11.28 5.02 5.46
CA GLU A 95 -12.45 5.31 4.62
C GLU A 95 -12.65 4.19 3.61
N LYS A 96 -13.82 3.54 3.64
CA LYS A 96 -14.18 2.56 2.62
C LYS A 96 -14.67 3.27 1.37
N VAL A 97 -14.08 2.93 0.23
CA VAL A 97 -14.37 3.54 -1.08
C VAL A 97 -14.50 2.49 -2.17
N GLU A 98 -15.05 2.87 -3.31
CA GLU A 98 -15.02 2.06 -4.53
C GLU A 98 -13.65 2.12 -5.23
N LEU A 99 -13.36 1.12 -6.06
CA LEU A 99 -12.03 0.95 -6.66
C LEU A 99 -11.60 2.15 -7.53
N ASP A 100 -12.52 2.71 -8.31
CA ASP A 100 -12.26 3.87 -9.17
C ASP A 100 -11.90 5.13 -8.35
N GLU A 101 -12.55 5.30 -7.20
CA GLU A 101 -12.25 6.39 -6.28
C GLU A 101 -10.89 6.19 -5.59
N LEU A 102 -10.56 4.94 -5.23
CA LEU A 102 -9.24 4.60 -4.69
C LEU A 102 -8.13 4.99 -5.67
N PHE A 103 -8.27 4.62 -6.95
CA PHE A 103 -7.27 4.94 -7.98
C PHE A 103 -7.08 6.44 -8.15
N ALA A 104 -8.17 7.22 -8.20
CA ALA A 104 -8.09 8.67 -8.40
C ALA A 104 -7.44 9.42 -7.22
N ARG A 105 -7.49 8.87 -6.00
CA ARG A 105 -7.06 9.56 -4.77
C ARG A 105 -5.69 9.13 -4.25
N ALA A 106 -5.31 7.87 -4.45
CA ALA A 106 -4.15 7.27 -3.80
C ALA A 106 -2.81 7.80 -4.34
N ASP A 107 -1.92 8.21 -3.44
CA ASP A 107 -0.50 8.48 -3.73
C ASP A 107 0.31 7.18 -3.71
N PHE A 108 -0.11 6.22 -2.88
CA PHE A 108 0.47 4.88 -2.79
C PHE A 108 -0.66 3.86 -2.85
N ILE A 109 -0.49 2.79 -3.63
CA ILE A 109 -1.46 1.70 -3.71
C ILE A 109 -0.79 0.40 -3.27
N THR A 110 -1.46 -0.37 -2.43
CA THR A 110 -1.02 -1.68 -1.97
C THR A 110 -2.12 -2.73 -2.17
N LEU A 111 -1.75 -3.90 -2.69
CA LEU A 111 -2.67 -4.97 -3.07
C LEU A 111 -2.51 -6.18 -2.13
N HIS A 112 -3.61 -6.57 -1.48
CA HIS A 112 -3.66 -7.64 -0.50
C HIS A 112 -4.84 -8.60 -0.74
N THR A 113 -5.16 -8.86 -2.01
CA THR A 113 -6.24 -9.77 -2.41
C THR A 113 -5.70 -11.14 -2.82
N PRO A 114 -6.46 -12.23 -2.62
CA PRO A 114 -6.17 -13.50 -3.28
C PRO A 114 -6.28 -13.33 -4.81
N LEU A 115 -5.55 -14.16 -5.57
CA LEU A 115 -5.71 -14.24 -7.02
C LEU A 115 -6.96 -15.07 -7.36
N THR A 116 -7.94 -14.43 -7.99
CA THR A 116 -9.19 -15.01 -8.49
C THR A 116 -9.51 -14.41 -9.85
N ASP A 117 -10.52 -14.89 -10.55
CA ASP A 117 -10.92 -14.26 -11.82
C ASP A 117 -11.42 -12.81 -11.65
N LYS A 118 -11.92 -12.45 -10.47
CA LYS A 118 -12.35 -11.07 -10.16
C LYS A 118 -11.20 -10.13 -9.84
N THR A 119 -10.06 -10.64 -9.41
CA THR A 119 -8.89 -9.85 -8.97
C THR A 119 -7.71 -9.97 -9.93
N ARG A 120 -7.76 -10.91 -10.87
CA ARG A 120 -6.81 -11.02 -11.96
C ARG A 120 -6.85 -9.73 -12.79
N ASN A 121 -5.69 -9.13 -12.98
CA ASN A 121 -5.53 -7.86 -13.72
C ASN A 121 -6.38 -6.72 -13.14
N ILE A 122 -6.66 -6.73 -11.83
CA ILE A 122 -7.34 -5.60 -11.16
C ILE A 122 -6.55 -4.29 -11.32
N ILE A 123 -5.23 -4.39 -11.50
CA ILE A 123 -4.37 -3.31 -11.95
C ILE A 123 -3.97 -3.59 -13.41
N ASP A 124 -4.79 -3.13 -14.35
CA ASP A 124 -4.49 -3.16 -15.78
C ASP A 124 -4.16 -1.75 -16.31
N ALA A 125 -3.99 -1.62 -17.63
CA ALA A 125 -3.70 -0.34 -18.25
C ALA A 125 -4.81 0.71 -18.03
N ALA A 126 -6.07 0.28 -17.95
CA ALA A 126 -7.18 1.19 -17.71
C ALA A 126 -7.22 1.67 -16.25
N ALA A 127 -6.91 0.79 -15.30
CA ALA A 127 -6.74 1.15 -13.89
C ALA A 127 -5.59 2.13 -13.70
N ILE A 128 -4.42 1.85 -14.29
CA ILE A 128 -3.25 2.75 -14.23
C ILE A 128 -3.57 4.14 -14.79
N ALA A 129 -4.34 4.22 -15.88
CA ALA A 129 -4.74 5.49 -16.48
C ALA A 129 -5.68 6.33 -15.59
N LYS A 130 -6.28 5.75 -14.54
CA LYS A 130 -7.09 6.46 -13.55
C LYS A 130 -6.29 6.91 -12.33
N MET A 131 -5.04 6.46 -12.20
CA MET A 131 -4.18 6.80 -11.07
C MET A 131 -3.64 8.23 -11.21
N LYS A 132 -3.16 8.77 -10.09
CA LYS A 132 -2.42 10.04 -10.08
C LYS A 132 -1.08 9.88 -10.83
N ASP A 133 -0.68 10.95 -11.52
CA ASP A 133 0.62 11.08 -12.19
C ASP A 133 1.80 11.11 -11.20
#